data_AF-A0A7J9J8B2-F1
#
_entry.id   AF-A0A7J9J8B2-F1
#
_cell.length_a   1.000
_cell.length_b   1.000
_cell.length_c   1.000
_cell.angle_alpha   90.00
_cell.angle_beta   90.00
_cell.angle_gamma   90.00
#
_symmetry.space_group_name_H-M   'P 1'
#
loop_
_entity.id
_entity.type
_entity.pdbx_description
1 polymer ?
#
loop_
_entity_poly.entity_id
_entity_poly.type
_entity_poly.pdbx_seq_one_letter_code
_entity_poly.pdbx_strand_id
1 'polypeptide(L)'
;MAKSLRPTLVRKGKLVVVDLAGSERIDKSGSEGHTLEEAKSINLSLSALGKCINALAENSAHVPVRDSKLTRLLRDSFGGTARTSLVITIGPSPRHRGETTSTIMFGQRAMKVENMLKLKEEFDYKSLARKLDIQLDKLIMEHERKQKAFEEEIERITTDTQNQISEAERNYADAMEKERLKYQKDYMESIKKLEEKWMMNQHKLGERKDQTAYTAEEVAELKKLLSKETSLRKAAEEEVNNLRSQLAQLKMSEASANSESLKLRKMLEDEAYRKEKLEGEISMLQTQLLQLSFEADETRRRLDRGGPGKVPGDLDSLISQVRPQVNDSVNEEKASIANLFEQVGLQKILSLLEAEDADVRIHAVKVVANLAAEESNQQKIVEAGGLTSLLLLLGSSEDETIHRVAAGAIANLAMNETNQELIMSEGGIRLLSITAANAEDPQTLRMVAGAIANLCGNVGLLLQLSTSPLPSPDKLQNKLRGEGGIKALLGMVKCGHPDVLAQVARGIANFAKCESRASAQGSKTGRSLLIEDGALPWIVQNANNDASPIRRHIELAVCHLAQHEVNARDMITGGALWELVRISQDCSREDIRTLAHRTLTSSPTFLAELRRLRIDY
;
A
#
# COMPACT_ATOMS: atom_id res chain seq x y z
N MET A 1 9.59 -9.30 -24.86
CA MET A 1 8.45 -9.95 -25.56
C MET A 1 7.44 -10.42 -24.51
N ALA A 2 6.37 -9.66 -24.29
CA ALA A 2 5.32 -10.06 -23.35
C ALA A 2 4.47 -11.19 -23.98
N LYS A 3 4.51 -12.39 -23.40
CA LYS A 3 3.57 -13.46 -23.76
C LYS A 3 2.17 -13.02 -23.35
N SER A 4 1.28 -12.84 -24.33
CA SER A 4 -0.14 -12.54 -24.14
C SER A 4 -0.78 -13.53 -23.13
N LEU A 5 -1.09 -13.05 -21.93
CA LEU A 5 -1.78 -13.78 -20.87
C LEU A 5 -3.26 -13.95 -21.21
N ARG A 6 -3.58 -14.88 -22.13
CA ARG A 6 -4.98 -15.25 -22.39
C ARG A 6 -5.42 -16.33 -21.41
N PRO A 7 -6.63 -16.22 -20.83
CA PRO A 7 -7.20 -17.30 -20.03
C PRO A 7 -7.34 -18.56 -20.89
N THR A 8 -6.96 -19.71 -20.34
CA THR A 8 -7.08 -20.99 -21.04
C THR A 8 -8.56 -21.34 -21.22
N LEU A 9 -8.94 -21.72 -22.44
CA LEU A 9 -10.26 -22.30 -22.71
C LEU A 9 -10.33 -23.71 -22.12
N VAL A 10 -11.37 -23.99 -21.33
CA VAL A 10 -11.63 -25.30 -20.74
C VAL A 10 -12.99 -25.80 -21.21
N ARG A 11 -13.05 -27.05 -21.65
CA ARG A 11 -14.31 -27.75 -21.99
C ARG A 11 -14.82 -28.49 -20.77
N LYS A 12 -16.09 -28.26 -20.42
CA LYS A 12 -16.76 -28.99 -19.34
C LYS A 12 -17.86 -29.89 -19.90
N GLY A 13 -17.83 -31.17 -19.51
CA GLY A 13 -18.90 -32.13 -19.75
C GLY A 13 -19.78 -32.30 -18.52
N LYS A 14 -21.07 -32.56 -18.72
CA LYS A 14 -22.03 -32.90 -17.67
C LYS A 14 -22.74 -34.20 -18.08
N LEU A 15 -22.56 -35.26 -17.29
CA LEU A 15 -23.32 -36.50 -17.43
C LEU A 15 -24.41 -36.50 -16.36
N VAL A 16 -25.65 -36.75 -16.76
CA VAL A 16 -26.79 -36.87 -15.85
C VAL A 16 -27.39 -38.24 -16.05
N VAL A 17 -27.44 -39.05 -14.99
CA VAL A 17 -28.12 -40.34 -14.94
C VAL A 17 -29.25 -40.20 -13.94
N VAL A 18 -30.48 -40.46 -14.38
CA VAL A 18 -31.68 -40.30 -13.55
C VAL A 18 -32.50 -41.56 -13.62
N ASP A 19 -32.87 -42.08 -12.46
CA ASP A 19 -33.89 -43.09 -12.32
C ASP A 19 -35.20 -42.41 -11.91
N LEU A 20 -36.26 -42.62 -12.69
CA LEU A 20 -37.56 -42.02 -12.45
C LEU A 20 -38.48 -43.06 -11.82
N ALA A 21 -39.19 -42.66 -10.77
CA ALA A 21 -40.23 -43.48 -10.17
C ALA A 21 -41.31 -43.86 -11.19
N GLY A 22 -42.05 -44.93 -10.89
CA GLY A 22 -43.10 -45.41 -11.77
C GLY A 22 -44.26 -44.41 -11.92
N SER A 23 -44.93 -44.49 -13.06
CA SER A 23 -46.08 -43.64 -13.40
C SER A 23 -47.43 -44.31 -13.08
N GLU A 24 -47.44 -45.26 -12.13
CA GLU A 24 -48.64 -45.95 -11.71
C GLU A 24 -49.65 -45.00 -11.05
N ARG A 25 -50.92 -45.31 -11.26
CA ARG A 25 -52.00 -44.53 -10.68
C ARG A 25 -52.20 -44.91 -9.22
N ILE A 26 -52.51 -43.89 -8.42
CA ILE A 26 -52.66 -43.97 -6.97
C ILE A 26 -53.80 -44.92 -6.55
N ASP A 27 -54.85 -45.04 -7.35
CA ASP A 27 -55.97 -45.96 -7.14
C ASP A 27 -55.56 -47.44 -7.22
N LYS A 28 -54.44 -47.74 -7.88
CA LYS A 28 -53.88 -49.09 -8.00
C LYS A 28 -52.70 -49.36 -7.06
N SER A 29 -52.16 -48.33 -6.40
CA SER A 29 -50.99 -48.47 -5.53
C SER A 29 -51.33 -48.94 -4.11
N GLY A 30 -52.60 -48.84 -3.70
CA GLY A 30 -53.04 -49.25 -2.35
C GLY A 30 -52.40 -48.44 -1.21
N SER A 31 -51.92 -47.22 -1.51
CA SER A 31 -51.18 -46.39 -0.57
C SER A 31 -52.11 -45.64 0.39
N GLU A 32 -51.82 -45.68 1.69
CA GLU A 32 -52.59 -45.00 2.74
C GLU A 32 -51.70 -44.06 3.58
N GLY A 33 -52.32 -43.04 4.19
CA GLY A 33 -51.63 -42.11 5.09
C GLY A 33 -50.48 -41.35 4.41
N HIS A 34 -49.29 -41.35 5.01
CA HIS A 34 -48.12 -40.63 4.47
C HIS A 34 -47.64 -41.15 3.11
N THR A 35 -47.82 -42.45 2.83
CA THR A 35 -47.42 -43.05 1.53
C THR A 35 -48.29 -42.56 0.38
N LEU A 36 -49.54 -42.19 0.65
CA LEU A 36 -50.45 -41.59 -0.32
C LEU A 36 -49.98 -40.19 -0.74
N GLU A 37 -49.50 -39.39 0.20
CA GLU A 37 -49.04 -38.02 -0.06
C GLU A 37 -47.70 -38.00 -0.83
N GLU A 38 -46.85 -38.98 -0.58
CA GLU A 38 -45.65 -39.24 -1.38
C GLU A 38 -46.01 -39.65 -2.82
N ALA A 39 -46.92 -40.61 -2.99
CA ALA A 39 -47.37 -41.06 -4.32
C ALA A 39 -48.01 -39.91 -5.15
N LYS A 40 -48.73 -38.99 -4.51
CA LYS A 40 -49.24 -37.77 -5.15
C LYS A 40 -48.11 -36.86 -5.62
N SER A 41 -47.10 -36.65 -4.78
CA SER A 41 -45.96 -35.78 -5.10
C SER A 41 -45.12 -36.34 -6.26
N ILE A 42 -44.91 -37.65 -6.30
CA ILE A 42 -44.26 -38.36 -7.41
C ILE A 42 -45.05 -38.13 -8.71
N ASN A 43 -46.35 -38.44 -8.70
CA ASN A 43 -47.20 -38.29 -9.87
C ASN A 43 -47.33 -36.85 -10.36
N LEU A 44 -47.33 -35.87 -9.46
CA LEU A 44 -47.32 -34.45 -9.81
C LEU A 44 -46.06 -34.09 -10.60
N SER A 45 -44.89 -34.53 -10.12
CA SER A 45 -43.61 -34.25 -10.77
C SER A 45 -43.47 -34.92 -12.15
N LEU A 46 -43.93 -36.17 -12.30
CA LEU A 46 -43.95 -36.90 -13.56
C LEU A 46 -44.98 -36.33 -14.54
N SER A 47 -46.13 -35.87 -14.05
CA SER A 47 -47.13 -35.18 -14.87
C SER A 47 -46.61 -33.85 -15.41
N ALA A 48 -45.89 -33.07 -14.59
CA ALA A 48 -45.23 -31.85 -15.04
C ALA A 48 -44.17 -32.13 -16.11
N LEU A 49 -43.39 -33.22 -15.96
CA LEU A 49 -42.46 -33.68 -16.99
C LEU A 49 -43.19 -34.07 -18.28
N GLY A 50 -44.30 -34.80 -18.18
CA GLY A 50 -45.18 -35.13 -19.31
C GLY A 50 -45.65 -33.91 -20.08
N LYS A 51 -46.08 -32.86 -19.38
CA LYS A 51 -46.47 -31.57 -19.99
C LYS A 51 -45.32 -30.89 -20.70
N CYS A 52 -44.13 -30.88 -20.10
CA CYS A 52 -42.94 -30.29 -20.72
C CYS A 52 -42.56 -31.03 -22.01
N ILE A 53 -42.54 -32.37 -21.98
CA ILE A 53 -42.26 -33.19 -23.16
C ILE A 53 -43.29 -32.97 -24.26
N ASN A 54 -44.58 -32.86 -23.93
CA ASN A 54 -45.61 -32.59 -24.93
C ASN A 54 -45.42 -31.22 -25.58
N ALA A 55 -45.23 -30.18 -24.77
CA ALA A 55 -44.98 -28.82 -25.25
C ALA A 55 -43.74 -28.75 -26.15
N LEU A 56 -42.66 -29.45 -25.79
CA LEU A 56 -41.43 -29.55 -26.58
C LEU A 56 -41.66 -30.32 -27.89
N ALA A 57 -42.35 -31.46 -27.85
CA ALA A 57 -42.64 -32.27 -29.03
C ALA A 57 -43.54 -31.54 -30.05
N GLU A 58 -44.37 -30.60 -29.59
CA GLU A 58 -45.23 -29.76 -30.41
C GLU A 58 -44.58 -28.42 -30.79
N ASN A 59 -43.31 -28.20 -30.43
CA ASN A 59 -42.60 -26.92 -30.63
C ASN A 59 -43.38 -25.70 -30.09
N SER A 60 -44.04 -25.88 -28.94
CA SER A 60 -44.78 -24.81 -28.27
C SER A 60 -43.85 -23.66 -27.85
N ALA A 61 -44.33 -22.42 -28.02
CA ALA A 61 -43.56 -21.23 -27.64
C ALA A 61 -43.27 -21.15 -26.13
N HIS A 62 -44.13 -21.75 -25.30
CA HIS A 62 -43.97 -21.82 -23.85
C HIS A 62 -43.87 -23.28 -23.38
N VAL A 63 -42.82 -23.60 -22.65
CA VAL A 63 -42.63 -24.90 -22.00
C VAL A 63 -42.64 -24.69 -20.49
N PRO A 64 -43.54 -25.35 -19.74
CA PRO A 64 -43.77 -25.10 -18.30
C PRO A 64 -42.70 -25.79 -17.42
N VAL A 65 -41.42 -25.57 -17.70
CA VAL A 65 -40.29 -26.23 -17.02
C VAL A 65 -40.21 -25.89 -15.53
N ARG A 66 -40.88 -24.82 -15.09
CA ARG A 66 -40.90 -24.36 -13.69
C ARG A 66 -41.92 -25.09 -12.80
N ASP A 67 -42.84 -25.86 -13.37
CA ASP A 67 -43.94 -26.51 -12.64
C ASP A 67 -43.47 -27.56 -11.62
N SER A 68 -42.25 -28.08 -11.76
CA SER A 68 -41.65 -29.01 -10.80
C SER A 68 -40.14 -28.76 -10.64
N LYS A 69 -39.60 -29.16 -9.48
CA LYS A 69 -38.15 -29.21 -9.26
C LYS A 69 -37.49 -30.18 -10.24
N LEU A 70 -38.14 -31.31 -10.54
CA LEU A 70 -37.65 -32.32 -11.48
C LEU A 70 -37.45 -31.74 -12.89
N THR A 71 -38.46 -31.05 -13.40
CA THR A 71 -38.41 -30.45 -14.75
C THR A 71 -37.34 -29.37 -14.84
N ARG A 72 -37.11 -28.60 -13.76
CA ARG A 72 -36.00 -27.63 -13.69
C ARG A 72 -34.63 -28.29 -13.76
N LEU A 73 -34.44 -29.42 -13.07
CA LEU A 73 -33.17 -30.16 -13.09
C LEU A 73 -32.91 -30.81 -14.47
N LEU A 74 -33.96 -31.29 -15.12
CA LEU A 74 -33.91 -31.97 -16.41
C LEU A 74 -34.05 -31.03 -17.62
N ARG A 75 -34.12 -29.71 -17.41
CA ARG A 75 -34.25 -28.72 -18.48
C ARG A 75 -33.16 -28.85 -19.54
N ASP A 76 -31.92 -29.08 -19.12
CA ASP A 76 -30.79 -29.25 -20.05
C ASP A 76 -30.91 -30.56 -20.84
N SER A 77 -31.59 -31.57 -20.27
CA SER A 77 -31.79 -32.91 -20.83
C SER A 77 -32.91 -32.94 -21.88
N PHE A 78 -33.95 -32.13 -21.75
CA PHE A 78 -35.06 -32.10 -22.72
C PHE A 78 -35.35 -30.65 -23.13
N GLY A 79 -35.06 -30.31 -24.40
CA GLY A 79 -35.09 -28.96 -24.96
C GLY A 79 -33.81 -28.12 -24.73
N GLY A 80 -32.74 -28.76 -24.26
CA GLY A 80 -31.48 -28.11 -23.90
C GLY A 80 -30.30 -28.51 -24.80
N THR A 81 -29.09 -28.59 -24.22
CA THR A 81 -27.84 -28.86 -24.95
C THR A 81 -27.29 -30.26 -24.72
N ALA A 82 -28.01 -31.13 -24.01
CA ALA A 82 -27.55 -32.49 -23.73
C ALA A 82 -27.87 -33.47 -24.86
N ARG A 83 -27.03 -34.49 -25.02
CA ARG A 83 -27.43 -35.72 -25.71
C ARG A 83 -28.21 -36.57 -24.72
N THR A 84 -29.45 -36.91 -25.06
CA THR A 84 -30.37 -37.56 -24.11
C THR A 84 -30.83 -38.90 -24.65
N SER A 85 -30.72 -39.91 -23.80
CA SER A 85 -31.26 -41.26 -24.02
C SER A 85 -32.28 -41.53 -22.93
N LEU A 86 -33.45 -42.05 -23.33
CA LEU A 86 -34.52 -42.42 -22.41
C LEU A 86 -34.80 -43.91 -22.55
N VAL A 87 -34.77 -44.64 -21.44
CA VAL A 87 -35.18 -46.05 -21.37
C VAL A 87 -36.55 -46.10 -20.71
N ILE A 88 -37.48 -46.80 -21.35
CA ILE A 88 -38.86 -46.89 -20.87
C ILE A 88 -39.15 -48.32 -20.44
N THR A 89 -39.63 -48.46 -19.21
CA THR A 89 -40.02 -49.74 -18.62
C THR A 89 -41.54 -49.90 -18.67
N ILE A 90 -42.01 -51.08 -19.05
CA ILE A 90 -43.44 -51.39 -19.17
C ILE A 90 -43.78 -52.68 -18.43
N GLY A 91 -45.01 -52.78 -17.94
CA GLY A 91 -45.53 -54.01 -17.35
C GLY A 91 -46.04 -54.97 -18.43
N PRO A 92 -45.60 -56.24 -18.48
CA PRO A 92 -46.05 -57.20 -19.49
C PRO A 92 -47.46 -57.77 -19.21
N SER A 93 -48.02 -57.54 -18.02
CA SER A 93 -49.33 -58.08 -17.62
C SER A 93 -50.49 -57.28 -18.23
N PRO A 94 -51.58 -57.94 -18.67
CA PRO A 94 -52.81 -57.27 -19.12
C PRO A 94 -53.41 -56.30 -18.09
N ARG A 95 -53.13 -56.51 -16.79
CA ARG A 95 -53.60 -55.63 -15.70
C ARG A 95 -53.01 -54.21 -15.78
N HIS A 96 -51.85 -54.06 -16.42
CA HIS A 96 -51.14 -52.79 -16.59
C HIS A 96 -51.36 -52.17 -17.98
N ARG A 97 -52.33 -52.66 -18.77
CA ARG A 97 -52.55 -52.21 -20.16
C ARG A 97 -52.65 -50.68 -20.27
N GLY A 98 -53.35 -50.03 -19.34
CA GLY A 98 -53.53 -48.58 -19.35
C GLY A 98 -52.23 -47.81 -19.10
N GLU A 99 -51.47 -48.23 -18.10
CA GLU A 99 -50.17 -47.66 -17.75
C GLU A 99 -49.16 -47.90 -18.87
N THR A 100 -49.03 -49.14 -19.35
CA THR A 100 -48.15 -49.52 -20.47
C THR A 100 -48.42 -48.67 -21.72
N THR A 101 -49.69 -48.46 -22.07
CA THR A 101 -50.05 -47.59 -23.20
C THR A 101 -49.61 -46.15 -22.95
N SER A 102 -49.86 -45.62 -21.75
CA SER A 102 -49.50 -44.25 -21.39
C SER A 102 -47.99 -44.01 -21.45
N THR A 103 -47.20 -44.97 -20.95
CA THR A 103 -45.73 -44.89 -20.93
C THR A 103 -45.14 -44.99 -22.34
N ILE A 104 -45.68 -45.86 -23.21
CA ILE A 104 -45.25 -45.93 -24.63
C ILE A 104 -45.56 -44.62 -25.35
N MET A 105 -46.76 -44.06 -25.15
CA MET A 105 -47.14 -42.78 -25.76
C MET A 105 -46.27 -41.62 -25.26
N PHE A 106 -45.87 -41.63 -23.98
CA PHE A 106 -44.88 -40.69 -23.44
C PHE A 106 -43.54 -40.82 -24.17
N GLY A 107 -43.05 -42.04 -24.38
CA GLY A 107 -41.83 -42.30 -25.14
C GLY A 107 -41.87 -41.79 -26.58
N GLN A 108 -42.97 -42.08 -27.27
CA GLN A 108 -43.17 -41.62 -28.64
C GLN A 108 -43.16 -40.10 -28.75
N ARG A 109 -43.69 -39.37 -27.74
CA ARG A 109 -43.58 -37.91 -27.68
C ARG A 109 -42.15 -37.45 -27.37
N ALA A 110 -41.49 -38.09 -26.40
CA ALA A 110 -40.11 -37.77 -26.03
C ALA A 110 -39.13 -37.93 -27.21
N MET A 111 -39.36 -38.90 -28.10
CA MET A 111 -38.56 -39.08 -29.33
C MET A 111 -38.64 -37.89 -30.31
N LYS A 112 -39.70 -37.07 -30.24
CA LYS A 112 -39.86 -35.89 -31.10
C LYS A 112 -39.17 -34.65 -30.55
N VAL A 113 -38.65 -34.70 -29.32
CA VAL A 113 -37.98 -33.55 -28.69
C VAL A 113 -36.57 -33.40 -29.26
N GLU A 114 -36.29 -32.25 -29.86
CA GLU A 114 -34.98 -31.92 -30.40
C GLU A 114 -34.15 -31.09 -29.41
N ASN A 115 -32.89 -31.49 -29.20
CA ASN A 115 -31.93 -30.77 -28.38
C ASN A 115 -30.87 -30.10 -29.26
N MET A 116 -30.48 -28.87 -28.92
CA MET A 116 -29.46 -28.11 -29.64
C MET A 116 -28.10 -28.26 -28.96
N LEU A 117 -27.27 -29.16 -29.49
CA LEU A 117 -25.92 -29.39 -28.96
C LEU A 117 -25.05 -28.13 -29.10
N LYS A 118 -24.55 -27.62 -27.97
CA LYS A 118 -23.57 -26.53 -27.92
C LYS A 118 -22.38 -26.95 -27.08
N LEU A 119 -21.17 -26.79 -27.62
CA LEU A 119 -19.95 -27.02 -26.86
C LEU A 119 -19.82 -25.94 -25.78
N LYS A 120 -19.76 -26.38 -24.52
CA LYS A 120 -19.61 -25.46 -23.38
C LYS A 120 -18.13 -25.21 -23.13
N GLU A 121 -17.63 -24.13 -23.71
CA GLU A 121 -16.28 -23.63 -23.49
C GLU A 121 -16.31 -22.50 -22.46
N GLU A 122 -15.61 -22.70 -21.35
CA GLU A 122 -15.50 -21.72 -20.26
C GLU A 122 -14.03 -21.32 -20.09
N PHE A 123 -13.77 -20.03 -19.88
CA PHE A 123 -12.44 -19.54 -19.56
C PHE A 123 -12.10 -19.83 -18.09
N ASP A 124 -10.90 -20.35 -17.84
CA ASP A 124 -10.42 -20.61 -16.47
C ASP A 124 -9.73 -19.39 -15.86
N TYR A 125 -10.55 -18.42 -15.44
CA TYR A 125 -10.08 -17.22 -14.74
C TYR A 125 -9.41 -17.54 -13.41
N LYS A 126 -9.77 -18.64 -12.74
CA LYS A 126 -9.18 -19.01 -11.45
C LYS A 126 -7.72 -19.42 -11.59
N SER A 127 -7.38 -20.12 -12.67
CA SER A 127 -5.99 -20.45 -12.97
C SER A 127 -5.22 -19.26 -13.55
N LEU A 128 -5.88 -18.35 -14.28
CA LEU A 128 -5.26 -17.10 -14.72
C LEU A 128 -4.93 -16.18 -13.54
N ALA A 129 -5.87 -15.97 -12.61
CA ALA A 129 -5.69 -15.17 -11.40
C ALA A 129 -4.50 -15.69 -10.58
N ARG A 130 -4.45 -17.00 -10.30
CA ARG A 130 -3.30 -17.61 -9.61
C ARG A 130 -1.96 -17.37 -10.31
N LYS A 131 -1.93 -17.38 -11.65
CA LYS A 131 -0.70 -17.10 -12.41
C LYS A 131 -0.30 -15.62 -12.31
N LEU A 132 -1.27 -14.71 -12.32
CA LEU A 132 -1.05 -13.28 -12.14
C LEU A 132 -0.57 -12.97 -10.73
N ASP A 133 -1.17 -13.57 -9.70
CA ASP A 133 -0.74 -13.41 -8.30
C ASP A 133 0.72 -13.83 -8.13
N ILE A 134 1.11 -15.00 -8.67
CA ILE A 134 2.50 -15.48 -8.62
C ILE A 134 3.46 -14.52 -9.35
N GLN A 135 3.03 -13.91 -10.47
CA GLN A 135 3.87 -12.93 -11.18
C GLN A 135 4.00 -11.64 -10.38
N LEU A 136 2.91 -11.15 -9.80
CA LEU A 136 2.89 -9.96 -8.97
C LEU A 136 3.81 -10.13 -7.76
N ASP A 137 3.75 -11.27 -7.06
CA ASP A 137 4.63 -11.58 -5.94
C ASP A 137 6.10 -11.57 -6.35
N LYS A 138 6.44 -12.12 -7.52
CA LYS A 138 7.83 -12.07 -8.04
C LYS A 138 8.30 -10.65 -8.31
N LEU A 139 7.46 -9.82 -8.92
CA LEU A 139 7.78 -8.42 -9.19
C LEU A 139 7.97 -7.63 -7.89
N ILE A 140 7.11 -7.85 -6.89
CA ILE A 140 7.24 -7.23 -5.57
C ILE A 140 8.57 -7.63 -4.92
N MET A 141 8.92 -8.92 -4.93
CA MET A 141 10.19 -9.39 -4.38
C MET A 141 11.41 -8.79 -5.09
N GLU A 142 11.38 -8.65 -6.41
CA GLU A 142 12.46 -7.99 -7.16
C GLU A 142 12.56 -6.51 -6.82
N HIS A 143 11.43 -5.83 -6.66
CA HIS A 143 11.40 -4.42 -6.27
C HIS A 143 11.98 -4.21 -4.86
N GLU A 144 11.53 -5.00 -3.88
CA GLU A 144 12.04 -4.94 -2.49
C GLU A 144 13.54 -5.22 -2.41
N ARG A 145 14.05 -6.18 -3.20
CA ARG A 145 15.50 -6.44 -3.28
C ARG A 145 16.29 -5.25 -3.82
N LYS A 146 15.80 -4.61 -4.88
CA LYS A 146 16.45 -3.43 -5.46
C LYS A 146 16.42 -2.27 -4.46
N GLN A 147 15.29 -2.06 -3.79
CA GLN A 147 15.15 -0.99 -2.81
C GLN A 147 16.12 -1.17 -1.63
N LYS A 148 16.25 -2.40 -1.12
CA LYS A 148 17.24 -2.72 -0.08
C LYS A 148 18.68 -2.49 -0.55
N ALA A 149 19.02 -2.88 -1.77
CA ALA A 149 20.36 -2.65 -2.32
C ALA A 149 20.68 -1.14 -2.45
N PHE A 150 19.67 -0.34 -2.82
CA PHE A 150 19.81 1.13 -2.85
C PHE A 150 20.00 1.72 -1.45
N GLU A 151 19.26 1.25 -0.44
CA GLU A 151 19.42 1.68 0.96
C GLU A 151 20.82 1.37 1.49
N GLU A 152 21.33 0.16 1.25
CA GLU A 152 22.67 -0.25 1.66
C GLU A 152 23.77 0.61 0.98
N GLU A 153 23.56 1.03 -0.27
CA GLU A 153 24.50 1.90 -0.98
C GLU A 153 24.49 3.34 -0.43
N ILE A 154 23.31 3.88 -0.12
CA ILE A 154 23.17 5.20 0.51
C ILE A 154 23.86 5.21 1.87
N GLU A 155 23.71 4.16 2.67
CA GLU A 155 24.32 4.06 3.99
C GLU A 155 25.86 4.03 3.92
N ARG A 156 26.42 3.30 2.93
CA ARG A 156 27.87 3.31 2.67
C ARG A 156 28.38 4.69 2.32
N ILE A 157 27.74 5.34 1.34
CA ILE A 157 28.14 6.68 0.89
C ILE A 157 28.08 7.65 2.06
N THR A 158 27.00 7.62 2.84
CA THR A 158 26.82 8.50 4.01
C THR A 158 27.94 8.29 5.03
N THR A 159 28.30 7.05 5.33
CA THR A 159 29.38 6.72 6.27
C THR A 159 30.74 7.19 5.77
N ASP A 160 31.06 6.97 4.49
CA ASP A 160 32.32 7.41 3.90
C ASP A 160 32.44 8.94 3.89
N THR A 161 31.35 9.63 3.57
CA THR A 161 31.31 11.10 3.59
C THR A 161 31.51 11.64 5.01
N GLN A 162 30.88 11.02 6.01
CA GLN A 162 31.03 11.42 7.42
C GLN A 162 32.46 11.21 7.93
N ASN A 163 33.12 10.13 7.52
CA ASN A 163 34.51 9.86 7.85
C ASN A 163 35.45 10.92 7.24
N GLN A 164 35.23 11.29 5.97
CA GLN A 164 36.01 12.33 5.29
C GLN A 164 35.83 13.70 5.96
N ILE A 165 34.61 14.06 6.34
CA ILE A 165 34.33 15.31 7.07
C ILE A 165 35.07 15.30 8.41
N SER A 166 34.97 14.21 9.18
CA SER A 166 35.63 14.09 10.49
C SER A 166 37.16 14.17 10.39
N GLU A 167 37.74 13.59 9.33
CA GLU A 167 39.18 13.67 9.07
C GLU A 167 39.61 15.08 8.67
N ALA A 168 38.83 15.77 7.83
CA ALA A 168 39.08 17.16 7.46
C ALA A 168 38.99 18.11 8.68
N GLU A 169 37.99 17.94 9.54
CA GLU A 169 37.82 18.72 10.78
C GLU A 169 39.01 18.52 11.73
N ARG A 170 39.47 17.27 11.90
CA ARG A 170 40.62 16.96 12.74
C ARG A 170 41.91 17.57 12.18
N ASN A 171 42.15 17.46 10.88
CA ASN A 171 43.30 18.07 10.23
C ASN A 171 43.31 19.61 10.37
N TYR A 172 42.13 20.23 10.28
CA TYR A 172 41.98 21.67 10.49
C TYR A 172 42.28 22.07 11.93
N ALA A 173 41.78 21.31 12.92
CA ALA A 173 42.06 21.55 14.33
C ALA A 173 43.56 21.41 14.66
N ASP A 174 44.22 20.38 14.14
CA ASP A 174 45.67 20.17 14.34
C ASP A 174 46.51 21.30 13.71
N ALA A 175 46.10 21.82 12.55
CA ALA A 175 46.76 22.95 11.91
C ALA A 175 46.62 24.24 12.73
N MET A 176 45.41 24.53 13.22
CA MET A 176 45.13 25.69 14.08
C MET A 176 45.94 25.67 15.38
N GLU A 177 46.05 24.50 16.03
CA GLU A 177 46.79 24.36 17.30
C GLU A 177 48.31 24.54 17.08
N LYS A 178 48.87 24.01 15.98
CA LYS A 178 50.27 24.24 15.61
C LYS A 178 50.55 25.73 15.38
N GLU A 179 49.65 26.42 14.71
CA GLU A 179 49.79 27.86 14.47
C GLU A 179 49.73 28.65 15.79
N ARG A 180 48.80 28.29 16.69
CA ARG A 180 48.69 28.90 18.02
C ARG A 180 49.98 28.73 18.85
N LEU A 181 50.54 27.53 18.87
CA LEU A 181 51.80 27.22 19.56
C LEU A 181 52.98 28.02 18.98
N LYS A 182 53.03 28.19 17.65
CA LYS A 182 54.03 29.02 16.99
C LYS A 182 53.94 30.47 17.45
N TYR A 183 52.75 31.08 17.39
CA TYR A 183 52.54 32.45 17.88
C TYR A 183 52.90 32.62 19.36
N GLN A 184 52.52 31.65 20.21
CA GLN A 184 52.85 31.70 21.63
C GLN A 184 54.36 31.64 21.87
N LYS A 185 55.09 30.81 21.13
CA LYS A 185 56.55 30.71 21.23
C LYS A 185 57.23 32.01 20.78
N ASP A 186 56.81 32.57 19.65
CA ASP A 186 57.35 33.82 19.10
C ASP A 186 57.10 35.01 20.06
N TYR A 187 55.94 35.03 20.70
CA TYR A 187 55.59 36.02 21.72
C TYR A 187 56.46 35.89 22.98
N MET A 188 56.66 34.66 23.46
CA MET A 188 57.49 34.39 24.64
C MET A 188 58.98 34.71 24.39
N GLU A 189 59.49 34.45 23.19
CA GLU A 189 60.85 34.82 22.81
C GLU A 189 61.02 36.34 22.70
N SER A 190 59.99 37.06 22.27
CA SER A 190 59.96 38.52 22.23
C SER A 190 59.96 39.14 23.63
N ILE A 191 59.18 38.56 24.56
CA ILE A 191 59.20 38.96 25.98
C ILE A 191 60.59 38.76 26.59
N LYS A 192 61.21 37.58 26.38
CA LYS A 192 62.54 37.30 26.91
C LYS A 192 63.59 38.31 26.41
N LYS A 193 63.55 38.66 25.12
CA LYS A 193 64.42 39.71 24.54
C LYS A 193 64.18 41.09 25.17
N LEU A 194 62.94 41.41 25.55
CA LEU A 194 62.61 42.66 26.24
C LEU A 194 63.11 42.65 27.69
N GLU A 195 62.99 41.54 28.40
CA GLU A 195 63.52 41.36 29.76
C GLU A 195 65.04 41.46 29.81
N GLU A 196 65.75 40.80 28.88
CA GLU A 196 67.21 40.89 28.76
C GLU A 196 67.66 42.34 28.51
N LYS A 197 66.96 43.07 27.62
CA LYS A 197 67.20 44.49 27.38
C LYS A 197 66.92 45.36 28.60
N TRP A 198 65.86 45.07 29.35
CA TRP A 198 65.51 45.81 30.56
C TRP A 198 66.56 45.62 31.67
N MET A 199 67.04 44.38 31.85
CA MET A 199 68.12 44.06 32.79
C MET A 199 69.45 44.74 32.41
N MET A 200 69.81 44.74 31.12
CA MET A 200 71.00 45.46 30.63
C MET A 200 70.88 46.98 30.80
N ASN A 201 69.68 47.54 30.60
CA ASN A 201 69.45 48.97 30.83
C ASN A 201 69.48 49.34 32.31
N GLN A 202 69.01 48.48 33.22
CA GLN A 202 69.19 48.69 34.66
C GLN A 202 70.66 48.65 35.08
N HIS A 203 71.44 47.70 34.56
CA HIS A 203 72.89 47.64 34.80
C HIS A 203 73.63 48.87 34.28
N LYS A 204 73.25 49.37 33.09
CA LYS A 204 73.81 50.60 32.50
C LYS A 204 73.44 51.88 33.27
N LEU A 205 72.27 51.91 33.93
CA LEU A 205 71.86 53.04 34.78
C LEU A 205 72.59 53.09 36.13
N GLY A 206 73.14 51.95 36.59
CA GLY A 206 73.94 51.87 37.82
C GLY A 206 75.37 52.39 37.69
N GLU A 207 75.94 52.41 36.48
CA GLU A 207 77.37 52.74 36.24
C GLU A 207 77.61 54.11 35.58
N ARG A 208 76.59 54.90 35.23
CA ARG A 208 76.78 56.22 34.61
C ARG A 208 75.94 57.30 35.30
N LYS A 209 76.50 57.83 36.39
CA LYS A 209 76.36 59.25 36.71
C LYS A 209 77.40 60.01 35.88
N ASP A 210 76.94 61.08 35.27
CA ASP A 210 77.66 62.10 34.50
C ASP A 210 77.90 61.88 33.00
N GLN A 211 77.56 62.98 32.31
CA GLN A 211 77.92 63.43 30.97
C GLN A 211 77.05 63.00 29.79
N THR A 212 76.11 63.91 29.53
CA THR A 212 75.63 64.36 28.21
C THR A 212 76.72 64.37 27.14
N ALA A 213 76.61 63.44 26.18
CA ALA A 213 77.01 63.64 24.79
C ALA A 213 76.34 62.53 23.96
N TYR A 214 75.23 62.85 23.28
CA TYR A 214 74.64 61.96 22.28
C TYR A 214 75.66 61.75 21.16
N THR A 215 76.25 60.56 21.07
CA THR A 215 77.25 60.23 20.05
C THR A 215 76.60 59.70 18.79
N ALA A 216 77.25 59.92 17.64
CA ALA A 216 76.86 59.40 16.33
C ALA A 216 76.67 57.86 16.28
N GLU A 217 77.11 57.16 17.32
CA GLU A 217 77.06 55.72 17.51
C GLU A 217 75.64 55.22 17.82
N GLU A 218 74.87 55.94 18.65
CA GLU A 218 73.46 55.59 18.95
C GLU A 218 72.56 55.79 17.71
N VAL A 219 72.85 56.81 16.91
CA VAL A 219 72.14 57.07 15.65
C VAL A 219 72.48 56.01 14.60
N ALA A 220 73.73 55.53 14.56
CA ALA A 220 74.14 54.44 13.68
C ALA A 220 73.47 53.11 14.08
N GLU A 221 73.36 52.84 15.38
CA GLU A 221 72.73 51.63 15.90
C GLU A 221 71.20 51.63 15.71
N LEU A 222 70.55 52.78 15.90
CA LEU A 222 69.13 52.98 15.59
C LEU A 222 68.86 52.84 14.08
N LYS A 223 69.73 53.33 13.20
CA LYS A 223 69.62 53.12 11.74
C LYS A 223 69.76 51.66 11.35
N LYS A 224 70.63 50.90 12.03
CA LYS A 224 70.82 49.46 11.79
C LYS A 224 69.60 48.65 12.25
N LEU A 225 69.02 48.99 13.40
CA LEU A 225 67.78 48.37 13.89
C LEU A 225 66.59 48.72 12.99
N LEU A 226 66.48 49.97 12.55
CA LEU A 226 65.43 50.40 11.63
C LEU A 226 65.52 49.66 10.30
N SER A 227 66.72 49.51 9.74
CA SER A 227 67.00 48.71 8.54
C SER A 227 66.53 47.27 8.68
N LYS A 228 66.87 46.62 9.81
CA LYS A 228 66.45 45.24 10.10
C LYS A 228 64.94 45.12 10.24
N GLU A 229 64.29 46.06 10.93
CA GLU A 229 62.83 46.09 11.08
C GLU A 229 62.13 46.31 9.73
N THR A 230 62.62 47.20 8.88
CA THR A 230 62.09 47.37 7.51
C THR A 230 62.24 46.12 6.66
N SER A 231 63.32 45.34 6.83
CA SER A 231 63.50 44.08 6.09
C SER A 231 62.52 43.00 6.53
N LEU A 232 62.27 42.89 7.84
CA LEU A 232 61.29 41.95 8.41
C LEU A 232 59.87 42.32 7.99
N ARG A 233 59.55 43.63 7.98
CA ARG A 233 58.24 44.12 7.56
C ARG A 233 57.96 43.84 6.08
N LYS A 234 58.98 43.98 5.22
CA LYS A 234 58.90 43.59 3.80
C LYS A 234 58.65 42.10 3.62
N ALA A 235 59.37 41.25 4.37
CA ALA A 235 59.16 39.80 4.32
C ALA A 235 57.75 39.41 4.77
N ALA A 236 57.23 40.05 5.83
CA ALA A 236 55.86 39.83 6.29
C ALA A 236 54.82 40.31 5.26
N GLU A 237 55.05 41.44 4.58
CA GLU A 237 54.17 41.90 3.48
C GLU A 237 54.18 40.94 2.29
N GLU A 238 55.34 40.38 1.93
CA GLU A 238 55.44 39.36 0.87
C GLU A 238 54.68 38.09 1.23
N GLU A 239 54.74 37.65 2.48
CA GLU A 239 54.04 36.45 2.94
C GLU A 239 52.52 36.67 3.02
N VAL A 240 52.07 37.84 3.46
CA VAL A 240 50.65 38.24 3.40
C VAL A 240 50.14 38.31 1.96
N ASN A 241 50.94 38.81 1.02
CA ASN A 241 50.58 38.83 -0.38
C ASN A 241 50.50 37.41 -0.98
N ASN A 242 51.41 36.51 -0.59
CA ASN A 242 51.37 35.11 -1.00
C ASN A 242 50.12 34.39 -0.49
N LEU A 243 49.79 34.55 0.80
CA LEU A 243 48.57 34.01 1.39
C LEU A 243 47.30 34.56 0.71
N ARG A 244 47.25 35.86 0.40
CA ARG A 244 46.15 36.45 -0.38
C ARG A 244 46.00 35.82 -1.76
N SER A 245 47.11 35.53 -2.44
CA SER A 245 47.09 34.86 -3.75
C SER A 245 46.55 33.43 -3.66
N GLN A 246 46.94 32.67 -2.63
CA GLN A 246 46.43 31.31 -2.40
C GLN A 246 44.92 31.31 -2.08
N LEU A 247 44.48 32.27 -1.26
CA LEU A 247 43.07 32.43 -0.90
C LEU A 247 42.20 32.81 -2.12
N ALA A 248 42.75 33.62 -3.04
CA ALA A 248 42.10 33.94 -4.31
C ALA A 248 41.96 32.70 -5.22
N GLN A 249 42.99 31.85 -5.31
CA GLN A 249 42.93 30.60 -6.07
C GLN A 249 41.89 29.62 -5.51
N LEU A 250 41.84 29.46 -4.18
CA LEU A 250 40.84 28.59 -3.54
C LEU A 250 39.41 29.06 -3.81
N LYS A 251 39.15 30.37 -3.74
CA LYS A 251 37.84 30.94 -4.08
C LYS A 251 37.42 30.68 -5.53
N MET A 252 38.36 30.71 -6.48
CA MET A 252 38.07 30.38 -7.88
C MET A 252 37.76 28.89 -8.07
N SER A 253 38.47 28.00 -7.37
CA SER A 253 38.20 26.56 -7.37
C SER A 253 36.81 26.24 -6.78
N GLU A 254 36.46 26.87 -5.64
CA GLU A 254 35.16 26.75 -4.99
C GLU A 254 34.02 27.20 -5.91
N ALA A 255 34.18 28.33 -6.61
CA ALA A 255 33.20 28.81 -7.58
C ALA A 255 33.01 27.83 -8.76
N SER A 256 34.10 27.19 -9.22
CA SER A 256 34.04 26.18 -10.28
C SER A 256 33.30 24.92 -9.81
N ALA A 257 33.63 24.42 -8.60
CA ALA A 257 32.96 23.27 -8.00
C ALA A 257 31.47 23.53 -7.74
N ASN A 258 31.11 24.73 -7.29
CA ASN A 258 29.72 25.15 -7.11
C ASN A 258 28.96 25.20 -8.45
N SER A 259 29.61 25.64 -9.54
CA SER A 259 29.04 25.60 -10.88
C SER A 259 28.80 24.18 -11.38
N GLU A 260 29.74 23.25 -11.15
CA GLU A 260 29.54 21.83 -11.47
C GLU A 260 28.43 21.19 -10.64
N SER A 261 28.37 21.47 -9.34
CA SER A 261 27.29 21.02 -8.44
C SER A 261 25.93 21.50 -8.92
N LEU A 262 25.82 22.75 -9.37
CA LEU A 262 24.59 23.30 -9.95
C LEU A 262 24.17 22.58 -11.24
N LYS A 263 25.14 22.26 -12.12
CA LYS A 263 24.87 21.49 -13.36
C LYS A 263 24.39 20.08 -13.04
N LEU A 264 25.01 19.40 -12.09
CA LEU A 264 24.63 18.05 -11.66
C LEU A 264 23.23 18.04 -11.06
N ARG A 265 22.88 19.03 -10.23
CA ARG A 265 21.51 19.18 -9.70
C ARG A 265 20.49 19.34 -10.81
N LYS A 266 20.78 20.18 -11.81
CA LYS A 266 19.88 20.37 -12.96
C LYS A 266 19.70 19.09 -13.79
N MET A 267 20.78 18.33 -14.03
CA MET A 267 20.69 17.04 -14.70
C MET A 267 19.87 16.02 -13.91
N LEU A 268 19.97 16.04 -12.57
CA LEU A 268 19.19 15.17 -11.70
C LEU A 268 17.69 15.53 -11.74
N GLU A 269 17.35 16.82 -11.74
CA GLU A 269 15.98 17.32 -11.91
C GLU A 269 15.39 16.91 -13.28
N ASP A 270 16.16 17.07 -14.36
CA ASP A 270 15.74 16.67 -15.71
C ASP A 270 15.46 15.16 -15.80
N GLU A 271 16.27 14.34 -15.12
CA GLU A 271 16.11 12.88 -15.13
C GLU A 271 14.98 12.41 -14.21
N ALA A 272 14.75 13.09 -13.09
CA ALA A 272 13.56 12.89 -12.26
C ALA A 272 12.27 13.20 -13.04
N TYR A 273 12.26 14.29 -13.82
CA TYR A 273 11.14 14.65 -14.68
C TYR A 273 10.89 13.59 -15.78
N ARG A 274 11.93 13.06 -16.41
CA ARG A 274 11.79 11.95 -17.38
C ARG A 274 11.23 10.69 -16.75
N LYS A 275 11.67 10.36 -15.53
CA LYS A 275 11.17 9.21 -14.78
C LYS A 275 9.67 9.35 -14.50
N GLU A 276 9.24 10.52 -14.03
CA GLU A 276 7.82 10.82 -13.76
C GLU A 276 6.96 10.66 -15.02
N LYS A 277 7.46 11.16 -16.16
CA LYS A 277 6.78 10.98 -17.46
C LYS A 277 6.62 9.50 -17.83
N LEU A 278 7.66 8.69 -17.68
CA LEU A 278 7.63 7.26 -17.98
C LEU A 278 6.71 6.49 -17.03
N GLU A 279 6.68 6.83 -15.74
CA GLU A 279 5.78 6.24 -14.75
C GLU A 279 4.32 6.58 -15.06
N GLY A 280 4.04 7.81 -15.50
CA GLY A 280 2.75 8.22 -16.02
C GLY A 280 2.32 7.39 -17.24
N GLU A 281 3.21 7.20 -18.22
CA GLU A 281 2.94 6.36 -19.40
C GLU A 281 2.63 4.90 -19.02
N ILE A 282 3.36 4.34 -18.05
CA ILE A 282 3.11 2.98 -17.53
C ILE A 282 1.73 2.89 -16.87
N SER A 283 1.36 3.88 -16.04
CA SER A 283 0.04 3.93 -15.36
C SER A 283 -1.12 4.02 -16.36
N MET A 284 -0.96 4.80 -17.43
CA MET A 284 -1.95 4.87 -18.51
C MET A 284 -2.13 3.52 -19.21
N LEU A 285 -1.03 2.85 -19.55
CA LEU A 285 -1.07 1.55 -20.21
C LEU A 285 -1.73 0.48 -19.32
N GLN A 286 -1.51 0.55 -18.00
CA GLN A 286 -2.19 -0.31 -17.03
C GLN A 286 -3.69 -0.03 -16.95
N THR A 287 -4.07 1.25 -16.98
CA THR A 287 -5.49 1.67 -16.95
C THR A 287 -6.22 1.25 -18.23
N GLN A 288 -5.59 1.42 -19.39
CA GLN A 288 -6.15 0.96 -20.68
C GLN A 288 -6.31 -0.57 -20.71
N LEU A 289 -5.36 -1.32 -20.14
CA LEU A 289 -5.46 -2.77 -20.01
C LEU A 289 -6.64 -3.18 -19.13
N LEU A 290 -6.87 -2.47 -18.02
CA LEU A 290 -8.00 -2.66 -17.12
C LEU A 290 -9.33 -2.37 -17.81
N GLN A 291 -9.42 -1.29 -18.58
CA GLN A 291 -10.63 -0.91 -19.30
C GLN A 291 -10.98 -1.91 -20.41
N LEU A 292 -9.98 -2.36 -21.19
CA LEU A 292 -10.15 -3.44 -22.17
C LEU A 292 -10.56 -4.77 -21.51
N SER A 293 -10.06 -5.06 -20.30
CA SER A 293 -10.47 -6.25 -19.55
C SER A 293 -11.92 -6.16 -19.05
N PHE A 294 -12.37 -4.96 -18.67
CA PHE A 294 -13.72 -4.70 -18.22
C PHE A 294 -14.72 -4.77 -19.39
N GLU A 295 -14.39 -4.17 -20.53
CA GLU A 295 -15.20 -4.24 -21.76
C GLU A 295 -15.32 -5.68 -22.27
N ALA A 296 -14.24 -6.47 -22.18
CA ALA A 296 -14.26 -7.90 -22.49
C ALA A 296 -15.20 -8.70 -21.54
N ASP A 297 -15.23 -8.35 -20.26
CA ASP A 297 -16.13 -8.97 -19.28
C ASP A 297 -17.58 -8.49 -19.40
N GLU A 298 -17.81 -7.26 -19.87
CA GLU A 298 -19.14 -6.73 -20.14
C GLU A 298 -19.74 -7.33 -21.41
N THR A 299 -18.96 -7.43 -22.50
CA THR A 299 -19.38 -8.13 -23.72
C THR A 299 -19.68 -9.60 -23.44
N ARG A 300 -18.90 -10.25 -22.57
CA ARG A 300 -19.18 -11.60 -22.09
C ARG A 300 -20.49 -11.70 -21.30
N ARG A 301 -20.77 -10.73 -20.42
CA ARG A 301 -22.03 -10.66 -19.66
C ARG A 301 -23.25 -10.32 -20.52
N ARG A 302 -23.08 -9.58 -21.63
CA ARG A 302 -24.16 -9.30 -22.60
C ARG A 302 -24.52 -10.53 -23.43
N LEU A 303 -23.52 -11.34 -23.80
CA LEU A 303 -23.75 -12.62 -24.49
C LEU A 303 -24.44 -13.66 -23.59
N ASP A 304 -24.20 -13.63 -22.28
CA ASP A 304 -24.84 -14.54 -21.31
C ASP A 304 -26.28 -14.15 -20.93
N ARG A 305 -26.73 -12.92 -21.25
CA ARG A 305 -28.05 -12.40 -20.81
C ARG A 305 -29.12 -12.37 -21.91
N GLY A 306 -28.82 -12.78 -23.14
CA GLY A 306 -29.77 -12.81 -24.27
C GLY A 306 -30.16 -14.22 -24.72
N GLY A 307 -31.44 -14.59 -24.53
CA GLY A 307 -32.13 -15.67 -25.27
C GLY A 307 -32.99 -15.10 -26.40
N PRO A 308 -33.40 -15.90 -27.40
CA PRO A 308 -33.27 -15.60 -28.82
C PRO A 308 -34.36 -14.68 -29.38
N GLY A 309 -33.98 -13.73 -30.24
CA GLY A 309 -34.91 -12.94 -31.03
C GLY A 309 -34.23 -11.87 -31.88
N LYS A 310 -34.24 -12.12 -33.20
CA LYS A 310 -33.84 -11.25 -34.33
C LYS A 310 -32.36 -10.90 -34.46
N VAL A 311 -31.75 -11.61 -35.40
CA VAL A 311 -30.70 -11.12 -36.29
C VAL A 311 -31.30 -10.04 -37.20
N PRO A 312 -30.74 -8.84 -37.27
CA PRO A 312 -30.50 -8.13 -38.52
C PRO A 312 -29.01 -8.35 -38.85
N GLY A 313 -28.64 -9.03 -39.94
CA GLY A 313 -29.01 -8.63 -41.28
C GLY A 313 -28.15 -7.45 -41.75
N ASP A 314 -26.83 -7.49 -41.53
CA ASP A 314 -25.79 -6.96 -42.42
C ASP A 314 -24.42 -7.07 -41.72
N LEU A 315 -23.68 -8.14 -42.02
CA LEU A 315 -22.31 -8.34 -41.53
C LEU A 315 -21.24 -7.93 -42.56
N ASP A 316 -21.64 -7.41 -43.73
CA ASP A 316 -20.69 -7.07 -44.80
C ASP A 316 -20.48 -5.56 -45.04
N SER A 317 -21.15 -4.65 -44.33
CA SER A 317 -20.98 -3.20 -44.54
C SER A 317 -20.06 -2.47 -43.54
N LEU A 318 -19.56 -3.14 -42.50
CA LEU A 318 -18.75 -2.49 -41.45
C LEU A 318 -17.24 -2.76 -41.52
N ILE A 319 -16.74 -3.37 -42.59
CA ILE A 319 -15.30 -3.67 -42.76
C ILE A 319 -14.53 -2.58 -43.55
N SER A 320 -15.18 -1.53 -44.07
CA SER A 320 -14.50 -0.55 -44.95
C SER A 320 -14.21 0.84 -44.37
N GLN A 321 -14.43 1.12 -43.07
CA GLN A 321 -14.16 2.46 -42.54
C GLN A 321 -13.45 2.48 -41.18
N VAL A 322 -12.36 1.73 -41.03
CA VAL A 322 -11.31 2.11 -40.07
C VAL A 322 -9.94 1.74 -40.67
N ARG A 323 -9.43 2.59 -41.56
CA ARG A 323 -7.98 2.79 -41.64
C ARG A 323 -7.65 3.88 -40.61
N PRO A 324 -6.70 3.69 -39.69
CA PRO A 324 -6.28 4.76 -38.82
C PRO A 324 -5.46 5.75 -39.66
N GLN A 325 -6.05 6.90 -39.96
CA GLN A 325 -5.25 8.11 -40.12
C GLN A 325 -4.77 8.51 -38.73
N VAL A 326 -3.46 8.55 -38.59
CA VAL A 326 -2.75 9.17 -37.48
C VAL A 326 -3.21 10.62 -37.42
N ASN A 327 -3.98 10.98 -36.39
CA ASN A 327 -4.26 12.36 -36.02
C ASN A 327 -4.18 12.52 -34.50
N ASP A 328 -3.42 13.54 -34.11
CA ASP A 328 -2.91 13.94 -32.80
C ASP A 328 -3.93 14.27 -31.67
N SER A 329 -5.10 13.62 -31.61
CA SER A 329 -6.16 14.08 -30.68
C SER A 329 -6.17 13.43 -29.28
N VAL A 330 -5.20 12.58 -28.92
CA VAL A 330 -5.19 11.90 -27.60
C VAL A 330 -4.41 12.69 -26.53
N ASN A 331 -3.75 13.80 -26.90
CA ASN A 331 -3.04 14.67 -25.97
C ASN A 331 -3.93 15.73 -25.29
N GLU A 332 -5.14 16.00 -25.80
CA GLU A 332 -6.00 17.07 -25.24
C GLU A 332 -6.72 16.66 -23.95
N GLU A 333 -7.08 15.39 -23.77
CA GLU A 333 -7.81 14.95 -22.57
C GLU A 333 -6.90 14.82 -21.34
N LYS A 334 -5.61 14.48 -21.49
CA LYS A 334 -4.67 14.43 -20.34
C LYS A 334 -4.18 15.80 -19.90
N ALA A 335 -4.16 16.77 -20.82
CA ALA A 335 -3.95 18.17 -20.45
C ALA A 335 -5.08 18.68 -19.54
N SER A 336 -6.30 18.15 -19.63
CA SER A 336 -7.48 18.70 -18.94
C SER A 336 -7.47 18.60 -17.40
N ILE A 337 -6.86 17.56 -16.80
CA ILE A 337 -6.83 17.38 -15.33
C ILE A 337 -5.69 18.19 -14.69
N ALA A 338 -4.50 18.21 -15.31
CA ALA A 338 -3.41 19.11 -14.91
C ALA A 338 -3.82 20.58 -15.08
N ASN A 339 -4.62 20.89 -16.10
CA ASN A 339 -5.20 22.21 -16.32
C ASN A 339 -6.22 22.63 -15.26
N LEU A 340 -6.75 21.74 -14.40
CA LEU A 340 -7.73 22.15 -13.38
C LEU A 340 -7.07 22.96 -12.25
N PHE A 341 -5.82 22.60 -11.89
CA PHE A 341 -4.97 23.37 -10.97
C PHE A 341 -4.68 24.78 -11.50
N GLU A 342 -4.41 24.90 -12.80
CA GLU A 342 -4.04 26.18 -13.44
C GLU A 342 -5.25 27.02 -13.91
N GLN A 343 -6.36 26.41 -14.34
CA GLN A 343 -7.51 27.11 -14.94
C GLN A 343 -8.64 27.42 -13.94
N VAL A 344 -8.94 26.53 -13.00
CA VAL A 344 -10.03 26.72 -12.01
C VAL A 344 -9.49 27.31 -10.71
N GLY A 345 -8.27 26.93 -10.33
CA GLY A 345 -7.60 27.33 -9.10
C GLY A 345 -8.04 26.47 -7.92
N LEU A 346 -7.12 25.70 -7.33
CA LEU A 346 -7.35 24.86 -6.16
C LEU A 346 -8.08 25.60 -5.03
N GLN A 347 -7.76 26.88 -4.83
CA GLN A 347 -8.41 27.77 -3.85
C GLN A 347 -9.93 27.91 -4.07
N LYS A 348 -10.41 27.98 -5.32
CA LYS A 348 -11.85 28.04 -5.59
C LYS A 348 -12.55 26.73 -5.24
N ILE A 349 -11.91 25.59 -5.52
CA ILE A 349 -12.47 24.28 -5.18
C ILE A 349 -12.53 24.11 -3.66
N LEU A 350 -11.49 24.54 -2.93
CA LEU A 350 -11.50 24.51 -1.48
C LEU A 350 -12.56 25.44 -0.88
N SER A 351 -12.83 26.60 -1.48
CA SER A 351 -13.92 27.48 -1.03
C SER A 351 -15.31 26.83 -1.15
N LEU A 352 -15.50 25.88 -2.07
CA LEU A 352 -16.75 25.14 -2.21
C LEU A 352 -16.97 24.07 -1.14
N LEU A 353 -15.93 23.73 -0.36
CA LEU A 353 -16.09 22.86 0.82
C LEU A 353 -16.94 23.52 1.91
N GLU A 354 -17.01 24.86 1.91
CA GLU A 354 -17.79 25.68 2.84
C GLU A 354 -19.14 26.14 2.24
N ALA A 355 -19.52 25.63 1.07
CA ALA A 355 -20.79 25.99 0.43
C ALA A 355 -21.98 25.67 1.35
N GLU A 356 -23.02 26.49 1.37
CA GLU A 356 -24.23 26.23 2.16
C GLU A 356 -24.99 24.99 1.65
N ASP A 357 -24.97 24.78 0.33
CA ASP A 357 -25.61 23.65 -0.33
C ASP A 357 -24.85 22.33 -0.08
N ALA A 358 -25.56 21.33 0.44
CA ALA A 358 -24.99 20.04 0.81
C ALA A 358 -24.48 19.25 -0.41
N ASP A 359 -25.19 19.30 -1.53
CA ASP A 359 -24.78 18.60 -2.75
C ASP A 359 -23.51 19.23 -3.33
N VAL A 360 -23.41 20.56 -3.33
CA VAL A 360 -22.19 21.28 -3.74
C VAL A 360 -21.01 20.87 -2.86
N ARG A 361 -21.19 20.84 -1.53
CA ARG A 361 -20.12 20.38 -0.62
C ARG A 361 -19.72 18.94 -0.91
N ILE A 362 -20.67 18.02 -1.07
CA ILE A 362 -20.38 16.60 -1.36
C ILE A 362 -19.56 16.47 -2.65
N HIS A 363 -19.93 17.18 -3.72
CA HIS A 363 -19.19 17.13 -4.97
C HIS A 363 -17.81 17.79 -4.85
N ALA A 364 -17.68 18.89 -4.11
CA ALA A 364 -16.39 19.52 -3.83
C ALA A 364 -15.45 18.56 -3.08
N VAL A 365 -15.93 17.89 -2.03
CA VAL A 365 -15.14 16.90 -1.28
C VAL A 365 -14.73 15.73 -2.18
N LYS A 366 -15.61 15.26 -3.07
CA LYS A 366 -15.27 14.20 -4.05
C LYS A 366 -14.16 14.62 -5.00
N VAL A 367 -14.21 15.86 -5.49
CA VAL A 367 -13.16 16.42 -6.34
C VAL A 367 -11.84 16.46 -5.58
N VAL A 368 -11.83 16.96 -4.34
CA VAL A 368 -10.62 16.99 -3.49
C VAL A 368 -10.10 15.57 -3.22
N ALA A 369 -10.96 14.60 -2.95
CA ALA A 369 -10.58 13.20 -2.73
C ALA A 369 -9.88 12.59 -3.96
N ASN A 370 -10.42 12.86 -5.15
CA ASN A 370 -9.82 12.41 -6.42
C ASN A 370 -8.49 13.11 -6.68
N LEU A 371 -8.39 14.43 -6.43
CA LEU A 371 -7.13 15.16 -6.58
C LEU A 371 -6.06 14.66 -5.61
N ALA A 372 -6.45 14.31 -4.37
CA ALA A 372 -5.55 13.77 -3.36
C ALA A 372 -5.03 12.35 -3.68
N ALA A 373 -5.67 11.63 -4.61
CA ALA A 373 -5.18 10.32 -5.04
C ALA A 373 -3.83 10.40 -5.76
N GLU A 374 -3.52 11.55 -6.36
CA GLU A 374 -2.24 11.82 -7.01
C GLU A 374 -1.22 12.40 -6.02
N GLU A 375 -0.05 11.76 -5.88
CA GLU A 375 0.99 12.12 -4.91
C GLU A 375 1.45 13.58 -5.05
N SER A 376 1.64 14.06 -6.28
CA SER A 376 2.09 15.42 -6.60
C SER A 376 1.11 16.53 -6.19
N ASN A 377 -0.14 16.17 -5.86
CA ASN A 377 -1.18 17.10 -5.41
C ASN A 377 -1.35 17.09 -3.89
N GLN A 378 -0.96 16.02 -3.20
CA GLN A 378 -1.25 15.83 -1.78
C GLN A 378 -0.68 16.98 -0.92
N GLN A 379 0.59 17.33 -1.13
CA GLN A 379 1.23 18.43 -0.40
C GLN A 379 0.60 19.79 -0.76
N LYS A 380 0.30 20.03 -2.04
CA LYS A 380 -0.33 21.30 -2.49
C LYS A 380 -1.73 21.49 -1.90
N ILE A 381 -2.51 20.41 -1.78
CA ILE A 381 -3.84 20.44 -1.15
C ILE A 381 -3.73 20.82 0.32
N VAL A 382 -2.73 20.28 1.02
CA VAL A 382 -2.46 20.58 2.43
C VAL A 382 -2.01 22.03 2.59
N GLU A 383 -1.03 22.49 1.80
CA GLU A 383 -0.53 23.88 1.82
C GLU A 383 -1.63 24.91 1.50
N ALA A 384 -2.61 24.52 0.69
CA ALA A 384 -3.76 25.34 0.36
C ALA A 384 -4.86 25.37 1.45
N GLY A 385 -4.70 24.64 2.56
CA GLY A 385 -5.65 24.56 3.67
C GLY A 385 -6.72 23.47 3.55
N GLY A 386 -6.62 22.59 2.54
CA GLY A 386 -7.62 21.58 2.27
C GLY A 386 -7.77 20.52 3.37
N LEU A 387 -6.67 20.18 4.07
CA LEU A 387 -6.73 19.26 5.20
C LEU A 387 -7.60 19.80 6.33
N THR A 388 -7.40 21.06 6.72
CA THR A 388 -8.16 21.70 7.79
C THR A 388 -9.66 21.73 7.47
N SER A 389 -10.03 22.05 6.21
CA SER A 389 -11.42 22.01 5.76
C SER A 389 -12.01 20.59 5.81
N LEU A 390 -11.26 19.56 5.40
CA LEU A 390 -11.71 18.16 5.45
C LEU A 390 -11.91 17.68 6.90
N LEU A 391 -11.03 18.06 7.82
CA LEU A 391 -11.17 17.75 9.24
C LEU A 391 -12.37 18.47 9.87
N LEU A 392 -12.58 19.74 9.51
CA LEU A 392 -13.77 20.48 9.95
C LEU A 392 -15.06 19.80 9.48
N LEU A 393 -15.11 19.36 8.22
CA LEU A 393 -16.26 18.62 7.68
C LEU A 393 -16.51 17.29 8.40
N LEU A 394 -15.45 16.54 8.75
CA LEU A 394 -15.58 15.32 9.56
C LEU A 394 -16.15 15.59 10.96
N GLY A 395 -15.90 16.77 11.53
CA GLY A 395 -16.32 17.11 12.89
C GLY A 395 -17.67 17.83 12.97
N SER A 396 -18.14 18.47 11.90
CA SER A 396 -19.32 19.35 11.89
C SER A 396 -20.47 18.86 11.04
N SER A 397 -20.23 17.94 10.10
CA SER A 397 -21.28 17.40 9.24
C SER A 397 -22.12 16.35 9.97
N GLU A 398 -23.42 16.30 9.66
CA GLU A 398 -24.29 15.17 10.03
C GLU A 398 -24.48 14.19 8.85
N ASP A 399 -24.01 14.57 7.66
CA ASP A 399 -24.14 13.77 6.44
C ASP A 399 -23.08 12.66 6.38
N GLU A 400 -23.54 11.41 6.38
CA GLU A 400 -22.69 10.22 6.30
C GLU A 400 -21.91 10.13 4.97
N THR A 401 -22.44 10.65 3.87
CA THR A 401 -21.72 10.73 2.60
C THR A 401 -20.56 11.71 2.68
N ILE A 402 -20.73 12.85 3.34
CA ILE A 402 -19.62 13.78 3.58
C ILE A 402 -18.55 13.09 4.42
N HIS A 403 -18.92 12.40 5.50
CA HIS A 403 -17.98 11.65 6.32
C HIS A 403 -17.19 10.61 5.52
N ARG A 404 -17.87 9.82 4.70
CA ARG A 404 -17.24 8.80 3.84
C ARG A 404 -16.21 9.40 2.90
N VAL A 405 -16.59 10.46 2.16
CA VAL A 405 -15.72 11.04 1.13
C VAL A 405 -14.58 11.83 1.78
N ALA A 406 -14.84 12.55 2.87
CA ALA A 406 -13.81 13.27 3.62
C ALA A 406 -12.78 12.31 4.24
N ALA A 407 -13.23 11.21 4.85
CA ALA A 407 -12.34 10.16 5.35
C ALA A 407 -11.52 9.53 4.22
N GLY A 408 -12.10 9.34 3.03
CA GLY A 408 -11.39 8.88 1.84
C GLY A 408 -10.32 9.86 1.36
N ALA A 409 -10.63 11.16 1.31
CA ALA A 409 -9.66 12.19 0.97
C ALA A 409 -8.49 12.21 1.98
N ILE A 410 -8.79 12.16 3.28
CA ILE A 410 -7.78 12.11 4.33
C ILE A 410 -6.94 10.82 4.25
N ALA A 411 -7.55 9.68 3.89
CA ALA A 411 -6.80 8.45 3.66
C ALA A 411 -5.77 8.61 2.55
N ASN A 412 -6.14 9.26 1.44
CA ASN A 412 -5.22 9.56 0.34
C ASN A 412 -4.12 10.52 0.78
N LEU A 413 -4.47 11.62 1.47
CA LEU A 413 -3.47 12.57 2.00
C LEU A 413 -2.50 11.91 2.99
N ALA A 414 -2.98 10.94 3.79
CA ALA A 414 -2.18 10.19 4.74
C ALA A 414 -1.22 9.18 4.09
N MET A 415 -1.22 9.01 2.76
CA MET A 415 -0.18 8.23 2.08
C MET A 415 1.18 8.92 2.11
N ASN A 416 1.20 10.25 2.20
CA ASN A 416 2.42 11.05 2.33
C ASN A 416 2.81 11.23 3.81
N GLU A 417 4.10 11.01 4.12
CA GLU A 417 4.60 11.01 5.50
C GLU A 417 4.53 12.37 6.19
N THR A 418 4.87 13.45 5.50
CA THR A 418 4.79 14.82 6.07
C THR A 418 3.34 15.20 6.41
N ASN A 419 2.39 14.72 5.63
CA ASN A 419 0.97 14.95 5.88
C ASN A 419 0.47 14.13 7.07
N GLN A 420 0.99 12.92 7.31
CA GLN A 420 0.59 12.10 8.47
C GLN A 420 0.82 12.86 9.78
N GLU A 421 1.98 13.50 9.96
CA GLU A 421 2.27 14.29 11.16
C GLU A 421 1.29 15.45 11.36
N LEU A 422 0.96 16.16 10.29
CA LEU A 422 0.01 17.28 10.32
C LEU A 422 -1.42 16.80 10.60
N ILE A 423 -1.87 15.72 9.97
CA ILE A 423 -3.18 15.11 10.24
C ILE A 423 -3.29 14.74 11.71
N MET A 424 -2.23 14.18 12.30
CA MET A 424 -2.21 13.88 13.72
C MET A 424 -2.16 15.14 14.58
N SER A 425 -1.38 16.16 14.21
CA SER A 425 -1.24 17.41 14.97
C SER A 425 -2.57 18.16 15.08
N GLU A 426 -3.38 18.15 14.02
CA GLU A 426 -4.72 18.76 13.94
C GLU A 426 -5.85 17.89 14.55
N GLY A 427 -5.52 16.76 15.18
CA GLY A 427 -6.50 15.90 15.87
C GLY A 427 -7.33 15.02 14.94
N GLY A 428 -6.80 14.71 13.75
CA GLY A 428 -7.48 13.88 12.76
C GLY A 428 -7.77 12.45 13.24
N ILE A 429 -6.93 11.87 14.11
CA ILE A 429 -7.20 10.52 14.66
C ILE A 429 -8.43 10.55 15.57
N ARG A 430 -8.57 11.59 16.41
CA ARG A 430 -9.74 11.76 17.26
C ARG A 430 -11.02 11.90 16.42
N LEU A 431 -10.98 12.71 15.36
CA LEU A 431 -12.14 12.90 14.47
C LEU A 431 -12.51 11.61 13.75
N LEU A 432 -11.54 10.92 13.14
CA LEU A 432 -11.75 9.61 12.50
C LEU A 432 -12.31 8.57 13.49
N SER A 433 -11.83 8.57 14.73
CA SER A 433 -12.33 7.67 15.79
C SER A 433 -13.78 7.94 16.14
N ILE A 434 -14.18 9.22 16.22
CA ILE A 434 -15.57 9.63 16.45
C ILE A 434 -16.45 9.21 15.26
N THR A 435 -15.99 9.46 14.02
CA THR A 435 -16.70 9.03 12.82
C THR A 435 -16.89 7.51 12.78
N ALA A 436 -15.87 6.72 13.12
CA ALA A 436 -15.97 5.26 13.20
C ALA A 436 -17.00 4.78 14.24
N ALA A 437 -17.14 5.50 15.36
CA ALA A 437 -18.08 5.13 16.42
C ALA A 437 -19.54 5.39 16.05
N ASN A 438 -19.79 6.37 15.18
CA ASN A 438 -21.12 6.81 14.79
C ASN A 438 -21.59 6.27 13.43
N ALA A 439 -20.67 5.78 12.59
CA ALA A 439 -21.00 5.29 11.25
C ALA A 439 -21.58 3.87 11.28
N GLU A 440 -22.65 3.67 10.51
CA GLU A 440 -23.27 2.35 10.29
C GLU A 440 -22.89 1.80 8.90
N ASP A 441 -22.65 2.66 7.90
CA ASP A 441 -22.27 2.27 6.55
C ASP A 441 -20.87 1.60 6.51
N PRO A 442 -20.77 0.34 6.06
CA PRO A 442 -19.49 -0.34 5.91
C PRO A 442 -18.51 0.40 5.00
N GLN A 443 -18.99 1.15 4.00
CA GLN A 443 -18.09 1.88 3.11
C GLN A 443 -17.46 3.09 3.81
N THR A 444 -18.21 3.80 4.65
CA THR A 444 -17.67 4.84 5.55
C THR A 444 -16.61 4.25 6.48
N LEU A 445 -16.93 3.15 7.16
CA LEU A 445 -16.00 2.46 8.07
C LEU A 445 -14.72 1.99 7.34
N ARG A 446 -14.85 1.52 6.10
CA ARG A 446 -13.70 1.13 5.27
C ARG A 446 -12.77 2.31 4.99
N MET A 447 -13.31 3.49 4.66
CA MET A 447 -12.50 4.68 4.41
C MET A 447 -11.80 5.16 5.68
N VAL A 448 -12.52 5.18 6.80
CA VAL A 448 -11.98 5.54 8.12
C VAL A 448 -10.88 4.57 8.55
N ALA A 449 -11.11 3.25 8.44
CA ALA A 449 -10.10 2.24 8.71
C ALA A 449 -8.87 2.39 7.80
N GLY A 450 -9.08 2.75 6.53
CA GLY A 450 -8.01 3.03 5.58
C GLY A 450 -7.14 4.22 5.98
N ALA A 451 -7.76 5.32 6.41
CA ALA A 451 -7.07 6.51 6.91
C ALA A 451 -6.24 6.18 8.16
N ILE A 452 -6.85 5.56 9.17
CA ILE A 452 -6.15 5.16 10.40
C ILE A 452 -5.01 4.19 10.09
N ALA A 453 -5.21 3.24 9.18
CA ALA A 453 -4.17 2.29 8.79
C ALA A 453 -2.95 2.96 8.12
N ASN A 454 -3.17 3.99 7.30
CA ASN A 454 -2.09 4.77 6.70
C ASN A 454 -1.33 5.56 7.80
N LEU A 455 -2.06 6.16 8.73
CA LEU A 455 -1.50 6.86 9.89
C LEU A 455 -0.70 5.95 10.84
N CYS A 456 -1.01 4.64 10.90
CA CYS A 456 -0.20 3.66 11.63
C CYS A 456 1.13 3.31 10.94
N GLY A 457 1.32 3.66 9.66
CA GLY A 457 2.34 3.10 8.77
C GLY A 457 3.77 3.58 8.98
N ASN A 458 4.00 4.88 9.21
CA ASN A 458 5.33 5.49 9.07
C ASN A 458 5.71 6.48 10.19
N VAL A 459 5.36 6.13 11.43
CA VAL A 459 5.76 6.91 12.62
C VAL A 459 7.29 6.89 12.92
N GLY A 460 8.11 6.18 12.13
CA GLY A 460 9.52 5.91 12.47
C GLY A 460 10.60 6.42 11.51
N LEU A 461 10.27 6.95 10.33
CA LEU A 461 11.27 7.25 9.29
C LEU A 461 11.74 8.71 9.25
N LEU A 462 11.06 9.61 9.95
CA LEU A 462 11.43 11.04 10.05
C LEU A 462 12.56 11.34 11.05
N LEU A 463 13.36 10.33 11.41
CA LEU A 463 14.63 10.54 12.09
C LEU A 463 15.70 10.81 11.03
N GLN A 464 15.91 12.09 10.68
CA GLN A 464 17.26 12.73 10.53
C GLN A 464 17.34 13.97 9.61
N LEU A 465 16.28 14.40 8.90
CA LEU A 465 16.41 15.50 7.93
C LEU A 465 15.71 16.83 8.29
N SER A 466 15.01 16.93 9.43
CA SER A 466 14.33 18.16 9.83
C SER A 466 15.04 18.85 11.00
N THR A 467 15.35 20.13 10.82
CA THR A 467 16.00 21.03 11.80
C THR A 467 15.05 21.49 12.92
N SER A 468 13.87 20.88 13.03
CA SER A 468 12.89 21.13 14.11
C SER A 468 12.94 19.99 15.12
N PRO A 469 12.73 20.21 16.44
CA PRO A 469 12.67 19.13 17.41
C PRO A 469 11.44 18.24 17.14
N LEU A 470 11.62 17.20 16.32
CA LEU A 470 10.56 16.26 16.00
C LEU A 470 10.16 15.42 17.22
N PRO A 471 8.87 15.05 17.35
CA PRO A 471 8.42 14.12 18.38
C PRO A 471 9.02 12.72 18.14
N SER A 472 9.48 12.06 19.19
CA SER A 472 9.97 10.68 19.10
C SER A 472 8.87 9.72 18.63
N PRO A 473 9.20 8.60 17.96
CA PRO A 473 8.22 7.60 17.49
C PRO A 473 7.22 7.15 18.58
N ASP A 474 7.67 7.07 19.84
CA ASP A 474 6.80 6.76 20.98
C ASP A 474 5.73 7.81 21.26
N LYS A 475 6.03 9.10 21.02
CA LYS A 475 5.04 10.18 21.22
C LYS A 475 3.90 10.06 20.21
N LEU A 476 4.18 9.69 18.97
CA LEU A 476 3.14 9.49 17.95
C LEU A 476 2.29 8.24 18.23
N GLN A 477 2.91 7.12 18.63
CA GLN A 477 2.16 5.90 19.00
C GLN A 477 1.23 6.16 20.20
N ASN A 478 1.73 6.87 21.22
CA ASN A 478 0.93 7.28 22.37
C ASN A 478 -0.17 8.27 21.97
N LYS A 479 0.08 9.13 20.99
CA LYS A 479 -0.95 10.03 20.44
C LYS A 479 -2.04 9.26 19.71
N LEU A 480 -1.68 8.30 18.86
CA LEU A 480 -2.65 7.45 18.15
C LEU A 480 -3.52 6.66 19.12
N ARG A 481 -2.92 6.09 20.17
CA ARG A 481 -3.65 5.45 21.25
C ARG A 481 -4.55 6.43 22.01
N GLY A 482 -4.00 7.57 22.43
CA GLY A 482 -4.68 8.59 23.23
C GLY A 482 -5.88 9.22 22.51
N GLU A 483 -5.80 9.36 21.19
CA GLU A 483 -6.89 9.84 20.33
C GLU A 483 -7.87 8.74 19.91
N GLY A 484 -7.69 7.50 20.40
CA GLY A 484 -8.65 6.41 20.22
C GLY A 484 -8.48 5.58 18.96
N GLY A 485 -7.38 5.72 18.21
CA GLY A 485 -7.19 5.02 16.93
C GLY A 485 -7.24 3.49 17.05
N ILE A 486 -6.58 2.91 18.07
CA ILE A 486 -6.64 1.46 18.31
C ILE A 486 -8.07 1.01 18.67
N LYS A 487 -8.75 1.77 19.55
CA LYS A 487 -10.13 1.49 19.95
C LYS A 487 -11.10 1.57 18.77
N ALA A 488 -10.90 2.53 17.86
CA ALA A 488 -11.68 2.67 16.65
C ALA A 488 -11.49 1.45 15.73
N LEU A 489 -10.25 1.03 15.47
CA LEU A 489 -9.96 -0.17 14.68
C LEU A 489 -10.64 -1.42 15.26
N LEU A 490 -10.55 -1.62 16.58
CA LEU A 490 -11.21 -2.75 17.26
C LEU A 490 -12.74 -2.61 17.29
N GLY A 491 -13.27 -1.40 17.38
CA GLY A 491 -14.71 -1.13 17.31
C GLY A 491 -15.30 -1.52 15.96
N MET A 492 -14.60 -1.19 14.87
CA MET A 492 -15.02 -1.48 13.50
C MET A 492 -15.06 -2.97 13.17
N VAL A 493 -14.38 -3.83 13.94
CA VAL A 493 -14.46 -5.29 13.79
C VAL A 493 -15.91 -5.79 13.83
N LYS A 494 -16.77 -5.14 14.64
CA LYS A 494 -18.16 -5.55 14.83
C LYS A 494 -19.01 -5.50 13.56
N CYS A 495 -18.61 -4.73 12.54
CA CYS A 495 -19.38 -4.66 11.29
C CYS A 495 -19.31 -5.95 10.47
N GLY A 496 -18.29 -6.80 10.68
CA GLY A 496 -18.11 -8.08 9.97
C GLY A 496 -17.84 -7.96 8.46
N HIS A 497 -17.77 -6.76 7.90
CA HIS A 497 -17.60 -6.58 6.46
C HIS A 497 -16.14 -6.87 6.04
N PRO A 498 -15.90 -7.79 5.08
CA PRO A 498 -14.54 -8.24 4.74
C PRO A 498 -13.56 -7.11 4.38
N ASP A 499 -14.01 -6.12 3.60
CA ASP A 499 -13.14 -5.00 3.20
C ASP A 499 -12.77 -4.08 4.36
N VAL A 500 -13.66 -3.92 5.35
CA VAL A 500 -13.37 -3.16 6.58
C VAL A 500 -12.38 -3.94 7.42
N LEU A 501 -12.61 -5.24 7.61
CA LEU A 501 -11.71 -6.12 8.36
C LEU A 501 -10.31 -6.19 7.74
N ALA A 502 -10.20 -6.15 6.41
CA ALA A 502 -8.92 -6.09 5.72
C ALA A 502 -8.15 -4.79 6.02
N GLN A 503 -8.84 -3.65 6.06
CA GLN A 503 -8.23 -2.37 6.46
C GLN A 503 -7.86 -2.33 7.95
N VAL A 504 -8.71 -2.90 8.81
CA VAL A 504 -8.42 -3.05 10.24
C VAL A 504 -7.17 -3.92 10.46
N ALA A 505 -7.09 -5.07 9.78
CA ALA A 505 -5.92 -5.94 9.82
C ALA A 505 -4.66 -5.20 9.34
N ARG A 506 -4.75 -4.44 8.25
CA ARG A 506 -3.65 -3.59 7.74
C ARG A 506 -3.19 -2.57 8.78
N GLY A 507 -4.12 -1.88 9.43
CA GLY A 507 -3.81 -0.90 10.47
C GLY A 507 -3.13 -1.51 11.69
N ILE A 508 -3.60 -2.67 12.14
CA ILE A 508 -2.98 -3.42 13.25
C ILE A 508 -1.57 -3.90 12.88
N ALA A 509 -1.38 -4.42 11.67
CA ALA A 509 -0.06 -4.85 11.19
C ALA A 509 0.94 -3.69 11.10
N ASN A 510 0.50 -2.54 10.57
CA ASN A 510 1.30 -1.33 10.48
C ASN A 510 1.71 -0.83 11.87
N PHE A 511 0.77 -0.80 12.82
CA PHE A 511 1.05 -0.39 14.19
C PHE A 511 2.03 -1.34 14.87
N ALA A 512 1.82 -2.66 14.77
CA ALA A 512 2.74 -3.67 15.32
C ALA A 512 4.16 -3.55 14.74
N LYS A 513 4.27 -3.34 13.42
CA LYS A 513 5.55 -3.09 12.73
C LYS A 513 6.24 -1.83 13.26
N CYS A 514 5.48 -0.77 13.49
CA CYS A 514 6.01 0.47 14.05
C CYS A 514 6.52 0.29 15.48
N GLU A 515 5.75 -0.37 16.35
CA GLU A 515 6.18 -0.66 17.73
C GLU A 515 7.48 -1.49 17.76
N SER A 516 7.56 -2.52 16.92
CA SER A 516 8.74 -3.38 16.77
C SER A 516 10.00 -2.59 16.37
N ARG A 517 9.87 -1.61 15.44
CA ARG A 517 10.98 -0.72 15.06
C ARG A 517 11.42 0.20 16.21
N ALA A 518 10.46 0.81 16.92
CA ALA A 518 10.74 1.72 18.03
C ALA A 518 11.51 1.04 19.17
N SER A 519 11.28 -0.26 19.40
CA SER A 519 12.04 -1.01 20.39
C SER A 519 13.40 -1.50 19.91
N ALA A 520 13.53 -1.88 18.65
CA ALA A 520 14.84 -2.17 18.07
C ALA A 520 15.79 -0.96 18.20
N GLN A 521 15.24 0.27 18.18
CA GLN A 521 15.96 1.53 18.41
C GLN A 521 16.11 1.92 19.90
N GLY A 522 15.63 1.10 20.84
CA GLY A 522 15.73 1.34 22.29
C GLY A 522 14.79 2.43 22.84
N SER A 523 13.90 2.99 22.01
CA SER A 523 12.93 4.01 22.43
C SER A 523 11.80 3.39 23.26
N LYS A 524 11.34 2.19 22.88
CA LYS A 524 10.21 1.49 23.52
C LYS A 524 10.64 0.27 24.34
N THR A 525 10.33 0.27 25.64
CA THR A 525 10.67 -0.81 26.60
C THR A 525 9.45 -1.50 27.22
N GLY A 526 8.24 -0.98 27.02
CA GLY A 526 7.00 -1.51 27.59
C GLY A 526 6.31 -2.59 26.75
N ARG A 527 5.18 -3.11 27.27
CA ARG A 527 4.27 -3.99 26.52
C ARG A 527 3.71 -3.26 25.30
N SER A 528 3.35 -4.02 24.27
CA SER A 528 2.66 -3.47 23.10
C SER A 528 1.33 -2.82 23.51
N LEU A 529 1.07 -1.62 22.98
CA LEU A 529 -0.18 -0.89 23.20
C LEU A 529 -1.36 -1.63 22.56
N LEU A 530 -1.14 -2.42 21.50
CA LEU A 530 -2.15 -3.30 20.92
C LEU A 530 -2.57 -4.39 21.90
N ILE A 531 -1.61 -4.96 22.64
CA ILE A 531 -1.91 -5.98 23.66
C ILE A 531 -2.63 -5.33 24.84
N GLU A 532 -2.18 -4.16 25.29
CA GLU A 532 -2.82 -3.42 26.39
C GLU A 532 -4.28 -3.03 26.08
N ASP A 533 -4.57 -2.64 24.84
CA ASP A 533 -5.92 -2.25 24.40
C ASP A 533 -6.76 -3.46 23.94
N GLY A 534 -6.28 -4.70 24.14
CA GLY A 534 -7.06 -5.91 23.94
C GLY A 534 -7.19 -6.40 22.49
N ALA A 535 -6.27 -6.02 21.60
CA ALA A 535 -6.28 -6.48 20.20
C ALA A 535 -5.85 -7.95 20.03
N LEU A 536 -5.07 -8.49 20.98
CA LEU A 536 -4.43 -9.81 20.86
C LEU A 536 -5.44 -10.95 20.57
N PRO A 537 -6.59 -11.08 21.26
CA PRO A 537 -7.55 -12.15 20.96
C PRO A 537 -8.06 -12.11 19.52
N TRP A 538 -8.33 -10.90 18.98
CA TRP A 538 -8.81 -10.74 17.61
C TRP A 538 -7.71 -11.05 16.58
N ILE A 539 -6.47 -10.66 16.87
CA ILE A 539 -5.29 -11.00 16.06
C ILE A 539 -5.15 -12.52 15.98
N VAL A 540 -5.17 -13.23 17.10
CA VAL A 540 -5.03 -14.70 17.13
C VAL A 540 -6.16 -15.38 16.37
N GLN A 541 -7.41 -14.95 16.57
CA GLN A 541 -8.57 -15.49 15.87
C GLN A 541 -8.49 -15.37 14.34
N ASN A 542 -7.81 -14.32 13.84
CA ASN A 542 -7.72 -14.04 12.40
C ASN A 542 -6.37 -14.41 11.78
N ALA A 543 -5.45 -15.00 12.55
CA ALA A 543 -4.14 -15.39 12.04
C ALA A 543 -4.23 -16.48 10.96
N ASN A 544 -5.27 -17.32 11.00
CA ASN A 544 -5.57 -18.33 9.98
C ASN A 544 -6.89 -18.04 9.24
N ASN A 545 -7.17 -16.76 8.94
CA ASN A 545 -8.40 -16.37 8.23
C ASN A 545 -8.40 -16.87 6.76
N ASP A 546 -9.54 -17.32 6.24
CA ASP A 546 -9.66 -17.78 4.84
C ASP A 546 -9.39 -16.66 3.83
N ALA A 547 -9.77 -15.42 4.17
CA ALA A 547 -9.53 -14.24 3.34
C ALA A 547 -8.05 -13.87 3.34
N SER A 548 -7.40 -14.07 2.19
CA SER A 548 -5.97 -13.79 1.99
C SER A 548 -5.52 -12.38 2.45
N PRO A 549 -6.26 -11.29 2.16
CA PRO A 549 -5.86 -9.95 2.58
C PRO A 549 -5.80 -9.77 4.10
N ILE A 550 -6.76 -10.35 4.83
CA ILE A 550 -6.80 -10.30 6.30
C ILE A 550 -5.65 -11.15 6.85
N ARG A 551 -5.57 -12.41 6.42
CA ARG A 551 -4.56 -13.37 6.89
C ARG A 551 -3.15 -12.81 6.76
N ARG A 552 -2.76 -12.29 5.59
CA ARG A 552 -1.41 -11.74 5.33
C ARG A 552 -1.03 -10.64 6.33
N HIS A 553 -1.94 -9.71 6.62
CA HIS A 553 -1.66 -8.61 7.55
C HIS A 553 -1.58 -9.11 8.99
N ILE A 554 -2.44 -10.03 9.39
CA ILE A 554 -2.44 -10.59 10.75
C ILE A 554 -1.21 -11.45 11.01
N GLU A 555 -0.78 -12.28 10.04
CA GLU A 555 0.46 -13.06 10.17
C GLU A 555 1.67 -12.12 10.39
N LEU A 556 1.75 -11.01 9.65
CA LEU A 556 2.77 -9.97 9.88
C LEU A 556 2.66 -9.35 11.28
N ALA A 557 1.44 -9.02 11.73
CA ALA A 557 1.22 -8.44 13.05
C ALA A 557 1.69 -9.37 14.17
N VAL A 558 1.37 -10.68 14.08
CA VAL A 558 1.82 -11.70 15.03
C VAL A 558 3.35 -11.74 15.08
N CYS A 559 4.03 -11.79 13.93
CA CYS A 559 5.49 -11.80 13.89
C CYS A 559 6.13 -10.52 14.47
N HIS A 560 5.55 -9.34 14.23
CA HIS A 560 6.07 -8.09 14.78
C HIS A 560 5.85 -7.95 16.28
N LEU A 561 4.69 -8.37 16.79
CA LEU A 561 4.42 -8.38 18.23
C LEU A 561 5.37 -9.34 18.97
N ALA A 562 5.66 -10.50 18.35
CA ALA A 562 6.51 -11.54 18.92
C ALA A 562 8.00 -11.17 18.99
N GLN A 563 8.47 -10.21 18.18
CA GLN A 563 9.87 -9.76 18.22
C GLN A 563 10.24 -9.08 19.55
N HIS A 564 9.24 -8.66 20.32
CA HIS A 564 9.43 -8.10 21.64
C HIS A 564 9.33 -9.14 22.74
N GLU A 565 10.43 -9.35 23.46
CA GLU A 565 10.46 -10.32 24.56
C GLU A 565 9.43 -10.02 25.66
N VAL A 566 9.15 -8.74 25.91
CA VAL A 566 8.17 -8.30 26.91
C VAL A 566 6.75 -8.80 26.58
N ASN A 567 6.43 -9.01 25.29
CA ASN A 567 5.12 -9.49 24.87
C ASN A 567 5.01 -11.03 24.94
N ALA A 568 6.11 -11.77 25.07
CA ALA A 568 6.13 -13.22 24.87
C ALA A 568 5.17 -13.96 25.81
N ARG A 569 5.08 -13.54 27.08
CA ARG A 569 4.15 -14.15 28.05
C ARG A 569 2.69 -13.95 27.67
N ASP A 570 2.31 -12.74 27.27
CA ASP A 570 0.93 -12.43 26.83
C ASP A 570 0.59 -13.19 25.55
N MET A 571 1.55 -13.33 24.64
CA MET A 571 1.37 -14.08 23.39
C MET A 571 1.21 -15.57 23.64
N ILE A 572 1.92 -16.14 24.62
CA ILE A 572 1.73 -17.54 25.01
C ILE A 572 0.35 -17.74 25.62
N THR A 573 -0.02 -16.93 26.62
CA THR A 573 -1.32 -17.07 27.31
C THR A 573 -2.50 -16.77 26.39
N GLY A 574 -2.34 -15.86 25.43
CA GLY A 574 -3.33 -15.51 24.42
C GLY A 574 -3.42 -16.49 23.24
N GLY A 575 -2.60 -17.55 23.21
CA GLY A 575 -2.63 -18.57 22.15
C GLY A 575 -1.89 -18.19 20.86
N ALA A 576 -1.24 -17.03 20.80
CA ALA A 576 -0.49 -16.58 19.64
C ALA A 576 0.76 -17.42 19.35
N LEU A 577 1.32 -18.12 20.33
CA LEU A 577 2.46 -19.04 20.11
C LEU A 577 2.13 -20.12 19.07
N TRP A 578 0.93 -20.69 19.11
CA TRP A 578 0.50 -21.73 18.15
C TRP A 578 0.40 -21.20 16.74
N GLU A 579 -0.16 -20.00 16.58
CA GLU A 579 -0.22 -19.33 15.28
C GLU A 579 1.18 -18.95 14.79
N LEU A 580 2.09 -18.52 15.68
CA LEU A 580 3.46 -18.21 15.30
C LEU A 580 4.23 -19.45 14.79
N VAL A 581 4.02 -20.62 15.41
CA VAL A 581 4.55 -21.91 14.92
C VAL A 581 3.91 -22.31 13.58
N ARG A 582 2.58 -22.18 13.46
CA ARG A 582 1.91 -22.44 12.18
C ARG A 582 2.46 -21.54 11.07
N ILE A 583 2.71 -20.26 11.34
CA ILE A 583 3.26 -19.32 10.38
C ILE A 583 4.70 -19.71 9.98
N SER A 584 5.54 -20.21 10.91
CA SER A 584 6.90 -20.65 10.57
C SER A 584 6.95 -21.88 9.67
N GLN A 585 5.86 -22.65 9.59
CA GLN A 585 5.78 -23.87 8.78
C GLN A 585 4.99 -23.62 7.48
N ASP A 586 3.76 -23.12 7.61
CA ASP A 586 2.74 -23.19 6.57
C ASP A 586 2.49 -21.86 5.83
N CYS A 587 3.08 -20.74 6.27
CA CYS A 587 2.80 -19.44 5.66
C CYS A 587 3.19 -19.41 4.17
N SER A 588 2.31 -18.99 3.26
CA SER A 588 2.66 -18.94 1.82
C SER A 588 3.83 -17.98 1.48
N ARG A 589 4.14 -17.03 2.37
CA ARG A 589 5.14 -15.98 2.18
C ARG A 589 6.44 -16.32 2.91
N GLU A 590 7.52 -16.49 2.14
CA GLU A 590 8.83 -16.90 2.66
C GLU A 590 9.44 -15.89 3.64
N ASP A 591 9.25 -14.61 3.39
CA ASP A 591 9.74 -13.53 4.25
C ASP A 591 9.07 -13.56 5.63
N ILE A 592 7.76 -13.77 5.69
CA ILE A 592 7.00 -13.91 6.94
C ILE A 592 7.39 -15.20 7.65
N ARG A 593 7.47 -16.32 6.93
CA ARG A 593 7.89 -17.62 7.47
C ARG A 593 9.25 -17.53 8.15
N THR A 594 10.22 -16.92 7.46
CA THR A 594 11.58 -16.71 7.97
C THR A 594 11.56 -15.81 9.20
N LEU A 595 10.76 -14.75 9.19
CA LEU A 595 10.62 -13.85 10.34
C LEU A 595 10.02 -14.57 11.56
N ALA A 596 8.99 -15.40 11.37
CA ALA A 596 8.39 -16.21 12.43
C ALA A 596 9.42 -17.18 13.03
N HIS A 597 10.13 -17.92 12.18
CA HIS A 597 11.15 -18.88 12.62
C HIS A 597 12.30 -18.20 13.38
N ARG A 598 12.78 -17.05 12.87
CA ARG A 598 13.80 -16.24 13.58
C ARG A 598 13.30 -15.78 14.94
N THR A 599 12.03 -15.40 15.04
CA THR A 599 11.45 -14.88 16.28
C THR A 599 11.29 -15.97 17.35
N LEU A 600 10.85 -17.16 16.94
CA LEU A 600 10.76 -18.34 17.82
C LEU A 600 12.12 -18.76 18.36
N THR A 601 13.18 -18.64 17.55
CA THR A 601 14.55 -19.00 17.93
C THR A 601 15.27 -17.92 18.74
N SER A 602 14.94 -16.63 18.54
CA SER A 602 15.58 -15.53 19.27
C SER A 602 15.01 -15.27 20.66
N SER A 603 13.74 -15.64 20.91
CA SER A 603 13.08 -15.40 22.20
C SER A 603 13.33 -16.55 23.19
N PRO A 604 14.03 -16.31 24.31
CA PRO A 604 14.22 -17.35 25.32
C PRO A 604 12.90 -17.81 25.97
N THR A 605 11.90 -16.92 26.10
CA THR A 605 10.58 -17.28 26.64
C THR A 605 9.82 -18.23 25.70
N PHE A 606 9.79 -17.96 24.39
CA PHE A 606 9.15 -18.88 23.44
C PHE A 606 9.89 -20.22 23.38
N LEU A 607 11.23 -20.21 23.35
CA LEU A 607 12.02 -21.45 23.37
C LEU A 607 11.74 -22.32 24.60
N ALA A 608 11.66 -21.71 25.79
CA ALA A 608 11.37 -22.43 27.03
C ALA A 608 9.99 -23.10 26.96
N GLU A 609 9.00 -22.39 26.43
CA GLU A 609 7.63 -22.90 26.31
C GLU A 609 7.50 -24.00 25.24
N LEU A 610 8.15 -23.85 24.09
CA LEU A 610 8.19 -24.87 23.03
C LEU A 610 8.85 -26.17 23.53
N ARG A 611 9.94 -26.07 24.29
CA ARG A 611 10.58 -27.23 24.94
C ARG A 611 9.66 -27.89 25.97
N ARG A 612 8.94 -27.08 26.76
CA ARG A 612 7.96 -27.57 27.73
C ARG A 612 6.83 -28.35 27.06
N LEU A 613 6.36 -27.87 25.89
CA LEU A 613 5.28 -28.46 25.12
C LEU A 613 5.71 -29.55 24.14
N ARG A 614 7.03 -29.74 23.93
CA ARG A 614 7.61 -30.69 22.95
C ARG A 614 7.10 -30.46 21.52
N ILE A 615 7.05 -29.20 21.11
CA ILE A 615 6.62 -28.79 19.77
C ILE A 615 7.85 -28.55 18.91
N ASP A 616 7.89 -29.20 17.74
CA ASP A 616 8.85 -28.89 16.67
C ASP A 616 8.29 -27.75 15.81
N TYR A 617 9.13 -26.80 15.39
CA TYR A 617 8.72 -25.53 14.78
C TYR A 617 9.64 -25.04 13.65
#